data_AF-B4FSP0-F1
#
_entry.id   AF-B4FSP0-F1
#
_cell.length_a   1.000
_cell.length_b   1.000
_cell.length_c   1.000
_cell.angle_alpha   90.00
_cell.angle_beta   90.00
_cell.angle_gamma   90.00
#
_symmetry.space_group_name_H-M   'P 1'
#
loop_
_entity.id
_entity.type
_entity.pdbx_description
1 polymer ?
#
loop_
_entity_poly.entity_id
_entity_poly.type
_entity_poly.pdbx_seq_one_letter_code
_entity_poly.pdbx_strand_id
1 'polypeptide(L)'
;MDHSRPLWEFHVLDFPTSEATATVAIRMHHSLGDGVSLLSLLIACTRSAADPARLPELPPAPRRASPVYARQRPPLSAGLVAFALWLWSYVLLAWHTLVDVACFVATAWFLRDQRTPFMAASEGVEFRRKRFVHRTLSLDDVKFVKNAMKCTVNDVLIGVTNAGLSRYYFRKTSDTNNERKKSQNIRVRSALLVNIRRTPGLHALAEMMDSIKNNRAKWGNLIGYMILPFHIAMHDDPLEYIRQGKRTAQRKKASLEAVFTYWSGNLIVKLFGMKAAAALCYGMFTNTTMSFSSMVGPAEKVEFYGHPIVYIAPSVYGHPHALTIHYQSYTNSIKLVLAVDDAQFPDSHQLLDDFAESLRLIRQAASTR
;
A
#
# COMPACT_ATOMS: atom_id res chain seq x y z
N MET A 1 -10.55 19.70 8.53
CA MET A 1 -11.04 20.58 7.45
C MET A 1 -12.22 21.35 8.01
N ASP A 2 -12.56 22.50 7.47
CA ASP A 2 -13.76 23.24 7.88
C ASP A 2 -15.01 22.45 7.45
N HIS A 3 -15.80 21.98 8.41
CA HIS A 3 -16.99 21.17 8.14
C HIS A 3 -18.20 22.01 7.67
N SER A 4 -18.09 23.34 7.63
CA SER A 4 -19.09 24.22 7.01
C SER A 4 -18.97 24.29 5.48
N ARG A 5 -17.89 23.74 4.90
CA ARG A 5 -17.60 23.73 3.47
C ARG A 5 -17.61 22.30 2.93
N PRO A 6 -17.68 22.11 1.59
CA PRO A 6 -17.44 20.80 1.00
C PRO A 6 -16.12 20.21 1.52
N LEU A 7 -16.13 18.91 1.82
CA LEU A 7 -15.01 18.21 2.46
C LEU A 7 -13.83 17.94 1.51
N TRP A 8 -13.58 18.85 0.58
CA TRP A 8 -12.48 18.82 -0.36
C TRP A 8 -11.97 20.24 -0.63
N GLU A 9 -10.68 20.36 -0.93
CA GLU A 9 -10.03 21.60 -1.33
C GLU A 9 -9.18 21.32 -2.56
N PHE A 10 -9.06 22.31 -3.44
CA PHE A 10 -8.28 22.25 -4.66
C PHE A 10 -7.36 23.48 -4.71
N HIS A 11 -6.06 23.24 -4.70
CA HIS A 11 -5.04 24.30 -4.65
C HIS A 11 -4.14 24.21 -5.87
N VAL A 12 -3.96 25.30 -6.59
CA VAL A 12 -3.01 25.42 -7.70
C VAL A 12 -1.76 26.13 -7.19
N LEU A 13 -0.64 25.47 -7.29
CA LEU A 13 0.68 25.96 -6.93
C LEU A 13 1.44 26.24 -8.21
N ASP A 14 1.31 27.47 -8.70
CA ASP A 14 1.90 27.92 -9.97
C ASP A 14 3.35 28.34 -9.79
N PHE A 15 4.19 27.37 -9.44
CA PHE A 15 5.64 27.53 -9.44
C PHE A 15 6.32 26.24 -9.92
N PRO A 16 7.39 26.36 -10.72
CA PRO A 16 8.09 25.21 -11.26
C PRO A 16 8.85 24.46 -10.17
N THR A 17 8.86 23.14 -10.33
CA THR A 17 9.65 22.19 -9.55
C THR A 17 10.63 21.48 -10.48
N SER A 18 11.49 20.62 -9.95
CA SER A 18 12.38 19.78 -10.76
C SER A 18 11.64 18.79 -11.67
N GLU A 19 10.36 18.49 -11.40
CA GLU A 19 9.58 17.48 -12.13
C GLU A 19 8.39 18.04 -12.92
N ALA A 20 7.87 19.22 -12.55
CA ALA A 20 6.64 19.79 -13.10
C ALA A 20 6.65 21.32 -13.14
N THR A 21 6.00 21.91 -14.14
CA THR A 21 5.86 23.38 -14.30
C THR A 21 4.96 24.01 -13.24
N ALA A 22 3.92 23.29 -12.79
CA ALA A 22 3.03 23.69 -11.72
C ALA A 22 2.52 22.43 -11.00
N THR A 23 2.06 22.59 -9.76
CA THR A 23 1.53 21.49 -8.95
C THR A 23 0.08 21.75 -8.53
N VAL A 24 -0.78 20.76 -8.68
CA VAL A 24 -2.13 20.79 -8.12
C VAL A 24 -2.17 19.93 -6.86
N ALA A 25 -2.55 20.54 -5.73
CA ALA A 25 -2.77 19.82 -4.48
C ALA A 25 -4.28 19.70 -4.22
N ILE A 26 -4.77 18.46 -4.24
CA ILE A 26 -6.17 18.16 -3.92
C ILE A 26 -6.23 17.49 -2.56
N ARG A 27 -6.91 18.12 -1.62
CA ARG A 27 -7.10 17.61 -0.26
C ARG A 27 -8.54 17.15 -0.14
N MET A 28 -8.77 15.90 0.23
CA MET A 28 -10.12 15.34 0.37
C MET A 28 -10.28 14.63 1.71
N HIS A 29 -11.43 14.78 2.35
CA HIS A 29 -11.76 14.02 3.55
C HIS A 29 -12.06 12.56 3.18
N HIS A 30 -11.51 11.62 3.96
CA HIS A 30 -11.58 10.18 3.66
C HIS A 30 -13.01 9.60 3.75
N SER A 31 -14.00 10.35 4.25
CA SER A 31 -15.42 9.97 4.16
C SER A 31 -15.95 9.98 2.73
N LEU A 32 -15.34 10.74 1.81
CA LEU A 32 -15.77 10.84 0.42
C LEU A 32 -15.44 9.59 -0.40
N GLY A 33 -14.37 8.87 -0.03
CA GLY A 33 -13.98 7.65 -0.70
C GLY A 33 -12.59 7.17 -0.30
N ASP A 34 -12.29 5.94 -0.67
CA ASP A 34 -10.96 5.36 -0.53
C ASP A 34 -10.03 5.76 -1.68
N GLY A 35 -8.74 5.42 -1.56
CA GLY A 35 -7.74 5.76 -2.58
C GLY A 35 -8.12 5.32 -4.00
N VAL A 36 -8.84 4.20 -4.15
CA VAL A 36 -9.36 3.76 -5.45
C VAL A 36 -10.47 4.67 -5.94
N SER A 37 -11.47 4.98 -5.10
CA SER A 37 -12.55 5.90 -5.46
C SER A 37 -12.01 7.28 -5.84
N LEU A 38 -11.09 7.83 -5.05
CA LEU A 38 -10.49 9.15 -5.31
C LEU A 38 -9.64 9.16 -6.59
N LEU A 39 -8.86 8.11 -6.83
CA LEU A 39 -8.12 7.96 -8.08
C LEU A 39 -9.07 7.81 -9.28
N SER A 40 -10.21 7.16 -9.10
CA SER A 40 -11.25 7.03 -10.13
C SER A 40 -11.84 8.38 -10.52
N LEU A 41 -12.14 9.21 -9.52
CA LEU A 41 -12.61 10.57 -9.73
C LEU A 41 -11.55 11.40 -10.47
N LEU A 42 -10.28 11.31 -10.07
CA LEU A 42 -9.20 11.99 -10.78
C LEU A 42 -9.15 11.56 -12.26
N ILE A 43 -9.23 10.26 -12.54
CA ILE A 43 -9.21 9.71 -13.91
C ILE A 43 -10.44 10.16 -14.71
N ALA A 44 -11.62 10.23 -14.09
CA ALA A 44 -12.83 10.72 -14.74
C ALA A 44 -12.73 12.19 -15.15
N CYS A 45 -11.98 12.98 -14.37
CA CYS A 45 -11.71 14.38 -14.66
C CYS A 45 -10.53 14.61 -15.64
N THR A 46 -9.86 13.55 -16.10
CA THR A 46 -8.76 13.65 -17.07
C THR A 46 -9.13 13.02 -18.42
N ARG A 47 -8.32 13.28 -19.44
CA ARG A 47 -8.45 12.72 -20.79
C ARG A 47 -7.15 12.07 -21.23
N SER A 48 -7.21 11.13 -22.18
CA SER A 48 -5.99 10.59 -22.78
C SER A 48 -5.25 11.70 -23.51
N ALA A 49 -3.93 11.79 -23.33
CA ALA A 49 -3.10 12.74 -24.07
C ALA A 49 -3.00 12.38 -25.57
N ALA A 50 -3.28 11.13 -25.93
CA ALA A 50 -3.29 10.69 -27.32
C ALA A 50 -4.64 10.98 -28.02
N ASP A 51 -5.73 10.99 -27.26
CA ASP A 51 -7.07 11.28 -27.74
C ASP A 51 -7.89 12.01 -26.65
N PRO A 52 -8.02 13.35 -26.74
CA PRO A 52 -8.75 14.15 -25.76
C PRO A 52 -10.25 13.82 -25.63
N ALA A 53 -10.84 13.12 -26.60
CA ALA A 53 -12.25 12.70 -26.51
C ALA A 53 -12.44 11.48 -25.59
N ARG A 54 -11.33 10.81 -25.22
CA ARG A 54 -11.34 9.52 -24.56
C ARG A 54 -10.95 9.59 -23.09
N LEU A 55 -11.59 8.77 -22.24
CA LEU A 55 -11.14 8.52 -20.87
C LEU A 55 -9.86 7.67 -20.83
N PRO A 56 -8.94 7.93 -19.89
CA PRO A 56 -7.71 7.18 -19.79
C PRO A 56 -7.88 5.68 -19.53
N GLU A 57 -7.05 4.84 -20.14
CA GLU A 57 -6.96 3.42 -19.85
C GLU A 57 -6.13 3.14 -18.57
N LEU A 58 -6.69 2.28 -17.71
CA LEU A 58 -5.88 1.56 -16.71
C LEU A 58 -5.35 0.26 -17.33
N PRO A 59 -4.18 -0.24 -16.87
CA PRO A 59 -3.69 -1.53 -17.30
C PRO A 59 -4.79 -2.59 -17.13
N PRO A 60 -4.97 -3.50 -18.11
CA PRO A 60 -5.94 -4.57 -17.97
C PRO A 60 -5.67 -5.31 -16.65
N ALA A 61 -6.71 -5.52 -15.87
CA ALA A 61 -6.58 -6.32 -14.65
C ALA A 61 -5.96 -7.67 -15.07
N PRO A 62 -4.91 -8.15 -14.38
CA PRO A 62 -4.31 -9.43 -14.73
C PRO A 62 -5.42 -10.47 -14.80
N ARG A 63 -5.49 -11.24 -15.91
CA ARG A 63 -6.40 -12.39 -16.05
C ARG A 63 -6.27 -13.21 -14.78
N ARG A 64 -7.27 -13.11 -13.90
CA ARG A 64 -7.16 -13.71 -12.58
C ARG A 64 -7.01 -15.22 -12.77
N ALA A 65 -5.88 -15.76 -12.31
CA ALA A 65 -5.98 -16.95 -11.48
C ALA A 65 -6.99 -16.61 -10.39
N SER A 66 -7.98 -17.48 -10.19
CA SER A 66 -9.01 -17.37 -9.15
C SER A 66 -8.44 -16.79 -7.84
N PRO A 67 -9.27 -16.12 -7.00
CA PRO A 67 -8.82 -15.68 -5.67
C PRO A 67 -7.90 -16.73 -5.04
N VAL A 68 -6.80 -16.34 -4.37
CA VAL A 68 -5.78 -17.29 -3.89
C VAL A 68 -6.40 -18.44 -3.06
N TYR A 69 -7.56 -18.20 -2.44
CA TYR A 69 -8.40 -19.15 -1.73
C TYR A 69 -9.43 -19.92 -2.59
N ALA A 70 -9.86 -19.39 -3.72
CA ALA A 70 -10.75 -20.04 -4.67
C ALA A 70 -9.95 -21.01 -5.57
N ARG A 71 -9.39 -22.04 -4.96
CA ARG A 71 -8.76 -23.14 -5.69
C ARG A 71 -9.81 -23.90 -6.48
N GLN A 72 -9.58 -24.07 -7.78
CA GLN A 72 -10.45 -24.88 -8.62
C GLN A 72 -10.50 -26.30 -8.07
N ARG A 73 -11.72 -26.84 -7.95
CA ARG A 73 -11.91 -28.23 -7.53
C ARG A 73 -11.20 -29.12 -8.56
N PRO A 74 -10.35 -30.07 -8.13
CA PRO A 74 -9.72 -31.00 -9.05
C PRO A 74 -10.81 -31.80 -9.78
N PRO A 75 -10.61 -32.15 -11.06
CA PRO A 75 -11.55 -33.01 -11.78
C PRO A 75 -11.63 -34.38 -11.10
N LEU A 76 -12.76 -35.08 -11.26
CA LEU A 76 -12.96 -36.41 -10.66
C LEU A 76 -11.88 -37.42 -11.09
N SER A 77 -11.29 -37.23 -12.28
CA SER A 77 -10.18 -38.01 -12.81
C SER A 77 -8.84 -37.81 -12.10
N ALA A 78 -8.68 -36.77 -11.27
CA ALA A 78 -7.43 -36.49 -10.55
C ALA A 78 -7.22 -37.37 -9.31
N GLY A 79 -8.22 -38.19 -8.94
CA GLY A 79 -8.14 -39.15 -7.85
C GLY A 79 -8.30 -38.56 -6.44
N LEU A 80 -8.35 -39.45 -5.45
CA LEU A 80 -8.61 -39.12 -4.04
C LEU A 80 -7.54 -38.20 -3.42
N VAL A 81 -6.27 -38.37 -3.82
CA VAL A 81 -5.15 -37.57 -3.30
C VAL A 81 -5.30 -36.10 -3.69
N ALA A 82 -5.67 -35.80 -4.95
CA ALA A 82 -5.89 -34.44 -5.40
C ALA A 82 -7.06 -33.78 -4.64
N PHE A 83 -8.14 -34.53 -4.39
CA PHE A 83 -9.27 -34.06 -3.60
C PHE A 83 -8.88 -33.79 -2.13
N ALA A 84 -8.10 -34.68 -1.51
CA ALA A 84 -7.59 -34.50 -0.16
C ALA A 84 -6.69 -33.26 -0.04
N LEU A 85 -5.77 -33.05 -0.99
CA LEU A 85 -4.92 -31.86 -1.06
C LEU A 85 -5.75 -30.58 -1.24
N TRP A 86 -6.79 -30.63 -2.06
CA TRP A 86 -7.72 -29.52 -2.25
C TRP A 86 -8.46 -29.17 -0.95
N LEU A 87 -8.97 -30.17 -0.21
CA LEU A 87 -9.63 -29.96 1.08
C LEU A 87 -8.65 -29.43 2.14
N TRP A 88 -7.46 -30.02 2.23
CA TRP A 88 -6.37 -29.56 3.12
C TRP A 88 -6.01 -28.09 2.89
N SER A 89 -6.08 -27.67 1.63
CA SER A 89 -5.89 -26.30 1.20
C SER A 89 -6.85 -25.30 1.88
N TYR A 90 -8.11 -25.70 2.12
CA TYR A 90 -9.10 -24.88 2.84
C TYR A 90 -8.87 -24.92 4.35
N VAL A 91 -8.43 -26.06 4.90
CA VAL A 91 -8.04 -26.16 6.31
C VAL A 91 -6.89 -25.19 6.60
N LEU A 92 -5.86 -25.18 5.75
CA LEU A 92 -4.76 -24.22 5.84
C LEU A 92 -5.22 -22.77 5.73
N LEU A 93 -6.13 -22.47 4.79
CA LEU A 93 -6.71 -21.13 4.66
C LEU A 93 -7.47 -20.71 5.93
N ALA A 94 -8.28 -21.60 6.49
CA ALA A 94 -9.05 -21.35 7.71
C ALA A 94 -8.10 -21.11 8.90
N TRP A 95 -7.06 -21.94 9.04
CA TRP A 95 -6.03 -21.78 10.07
C TRP A 95 -5.29 -20.45 9.94
N HIS A 96 -4.82 -20.13 8.73
CA HIS A 96 -4.14 -18.87 8.45
C HIS A 96 -5.03 -17.66 8.74
N THR A 97 -6.31 -17.74 8.35
CA THR A 97 -7.31 -16.70 8.65
C THR A 97 -7.52 -16.55 10.15
N LEU A 98 -7.68 -17.64 10.89
CA LEU A 98 -7.86 -17.61 12.35
C LEU A 98 -6.67 -16.94 13.04
N VAL A 99 -5.45 -17.34 12.70
CA VAL A 99 -4.22 -16.76 13.26
C VAL A 99 -4.12 -15.26 12.94
N ASP A 100 -4.36 -14.88 11.68
CA ASP A 100 -4.25 -13.49 11.26
C ASP A 100 -5.34 -12.61 11.88
N VAL A 101 -6.56 -13.11 12.02
CA VAL A 101 -7.66 -12.42 12.72
C VAL A 101 -7.34 -12.27 14.21
N ALA A 102 -6.86 -13.33 14.87
CA ALA A 102 -6.45 -13.27 16.27
C ALA A 102 -5.32 -12.25 16.48
N CYS A 103 -4.32 -12.24 15.59
CA CYS A 103 -3.26 -11.22 15.60
C CYS A 103 -3.81 -9.81 15.39
N PHE A 104 -4.77 -9.62 14.47
CA PHE A 104 -5.40 -8.32 14.24
C PHE A 104 -6.13 -7.81 15.48
N VAL A 105 -6.97 -8.65 16.10
CA VAL A 105 -7.70 -8.32 17.33
C VAL A 105 -6.74 -8.02 18.48
N ALA A 106 -5.72 -8.86 18.68
CA ALA A 106 -4.70 -8.62 19.69
C ALA A 106 -3.96 -7.30 19.45
N THR A 107 -3.62 -6.99 18.19
CA THR A 107 -3.00 -5.72 17.82
C THR A 107 -3.91 -4.53 18.08
N ALA A 108 -5.21 -4.65 17.83
CA ALA A 108 -6.15 -3.57 18.10
C ALA A 108 -6.29 -3.25 19.59
N TRP A 109 -6.01 -4.20 20.49
CA TRP A 109 -6.17 -4.01 21.93
C TRP A 109 -4.87 -3.82 22.72
N PHE A 110 -3.83 -4.62 22.50
CA PHE A 110 -2.65 -4.61 23.39
C PHE A 110 -1.32 -5.02 22.73
N LEU A 111 -1.34 -5.73 21.61
CA LEU A 111 -0.12 -6.23 20.98
C LEU A 111 0.58 -5.10 20.21
N ARG A 112 1.43 -4.36 20.91
CA ARG A 112 2.19 -3.21 20.42
C ARG A 112 3.58 -3.61 19.91
N ASP A 113 4.03 -2.98 18.82
CA ASP A 113 5.40 -3.16 18.32
C ASP A 113 6.46 -2.66 19.30
N GLN A 114 7.66 -3.23 19.20
CA GLN A 114 8.82 -2.68 19.89
C GLN A 114 9.10 -1.26 19.40
N ARG A 115 9.53 -0.38 20.31
CA ARG A 115 9.90 0.99 19.96
C ARG A 115 11.11 0.97 19.01
N THR A 116 10.86 1.39 17.79
CA THR A 116 11.88 1.64 16.76
C THR A 116 11.85 3.11 16.36
N PRO A 117 12.89 3.64 15.68
CA PRO A 117 12.88 5.00 15.12
C PRO A 117 11.72 5.27 14.15
N PHE A 118 11.04 4.22 13.69
CA PHE A 118 9.88 4.33 12.80
C PHE A 118 8.55 4.49 13.54
N MET A 119 8.47 4.00 14.78
CA MET A 119 7.25 4.07 15.58
C MET A 119 7.03 5.50 16.07
N ALA A 120 5.78 5.93 16.19
CA ALA A 120 5.45 7.23 16.76
C ALA A 120 6.11 7.45 18.12
N ALA A 121 6.94 8.50 18.23
CA ALA A 121 7.72 8.79 19.43
C ALA A 121 6.83 9.10 20.66
N SER A 122 5.65 9.67 20.43
CA SER A 122 4.67 9.98 21.47
C SER A 122 3.25 9.91 20.93
N GLU A 123 2.28 9.95 21.83
CA GLU A 123 0.88 10.15 21.49
C GLU A 123 0.67 11.51 20.80
N GLY A 124 -0.41 11.63 20.03
CA GLY A 124 -0.79 12.85 19.31
C GLY A 124 0.00 13.13 18.03
N VAL A 125 0.75 12.15 17.50
CA VAL A 125 1.50 12.28 16.24
C VAL A 125 0.59 12.57 15.03
N GLU A 126 -0.68 12.20 15.13
CA GLU A 126 -1.75 12.44 14.17
C GLU A 126 -2.14 13.93 14.07
N PHE A 127 -1.87 14.72 15.10
CA PHE A 127 -2.13 16.17 15.14
C PHE A 127 -0.90 17.00 14.79
N ARG A 128 0.27 16.37 14.65
CA ARG A 128 1.51 17.05 14.28
C ARG A 128 1.59 17.33 12.80
N ARG A 129 2.44 18.30 12.44
CA ARG A 129 2.75 18.61 11.05
C ARG A 129 3.32 17.37 10.35
N LYS A 130 2.67 16.97 9.26
CA LYS A 130 3.19 15.96 8.34
C LYS A 130 3.90 16.64 7.17
N ARG A 131 5.10 16.15 6.85
CA ARG A 131 5.78 16.49 5.60
C ARG A 131 5.53 15.38 4.59
N PHE A 132 5.10 15.77 3.40
CA PHE A 132 4.96 14.87 2.27
C PHE A 132 6.18 15.03 1.36
N VAL A 133 6.92 13.95 1.16
CA VAL A 133 8.05 13.90 0.23
C VAL A 133 7.83 12.77 -0.76
N HIS A 134 8.35 12.91 -1.97
CA HIS A 134 8.21 11.86 -2.98
C HIS A 134 9.45 11.68 -3.83
N ARG A 135 9.53 10.50 -4.45
CA ARG A 135 10.58 10.18 -5.42
C ARG A 135 10.03 9.29 -6.53
N THR A 136 10.51 9.55 -7.73
CA THR A 136 10.17 8.75 -8.92
C THR A 136 11.14 7.57 -9.04
N LEU A 137 10.59 6.37 -9.15
CA LEU A 137 11.31 5.12 -9.38
C LEU A 137 10.93 4.55 -10.76
N SER A 138 11.85 3.82 -11.39
CA SER A 138 11.60 3.16 -12.67
C SER A 138 10.67 1.96 -12.51
N LEU A 139 9.51 1.97 -13.18
CA LEU A 139 8.62 0.81 -13.21
C LEU A 139 9.27 -0.35 -13.99
N ASP A 140 10.13 -0.04 -14.95
CA ASP A 140 10.82 -1.03 -15.75
C ASP A 140 11.88 -1.78 -14.94
N ASP A 141 12.61 -1.10 -14.05
CA ASP A 141 13.52 -1.77 -13.10
C ASP A 141 12.74 -2.70 -12.16
N VAL A 142 11.57 -2.25 -11.67
CA VAL A 142 10.69 -3.09 -10.84
C VAL A 142 10.15 -4.29 -11.61
N LYS A 143 9.72 -4.11 -12.87
CA LYS A 143 9.29 -5.20 -13.76
C LYS A 143 10.42 -6.17 -14.09
N PHE A 144 11.65 -5.66 -14.25
CA PHE A 144 12.84 -6.48 -14.48
C PHE A 144 13.08 -7.41 -13.29
N VAL A 145 13.16 -6.87 -12.08
CA VAL A 145 13.31 -7.66 -10.85
C VAL A 145 12.15 -8.64 -10.67
N LYS A 146 10.91 -8.21 -10.95
CA LYS A 146 9.72 -9.06 -10.92
C LYS A 146 9.90 -10.30 -11.80
N ASN A 147 10.35 -10.12 -13.04
CA ASN A 147 10.54 -11.20 -14.00
C ASN A 147 11.70 -12.11 -13.58
N ALA A 148 12.84 -11.55 -13.21
CA ALA A 148 14.02 -12.30 -12.76
C ALA A 148 13.72 -13.16 -11.52
N MET A 149 12.97 -12.62 -10.56
CA MET A 149 12.63 -13.31 -9.29
C MET A 149 11.31 -14.09 -9.33
N LYS A 150 10.65 -14.15 -10.51
CA LYS A 150 9.35 -14.81 -10.73
C LYS A 150 8.33 -14.45 -9.63
N CYS A 151 8.12 -13.16 -9.38
CA CYS A 151 7.22 -12.64 -8.35
C CYS A 151 6.23 -11.61 -8.91
N THR A 152 5.52 -10.86 -8.06
CA THR A 152 4.63 -9.77 -8.47
C THR A 152 5.23 -8.40 -8.15
N VAL A 153 4.74 -7.34 -8.80
CA VAL A 153 5.20 -5.96 -8.55
C VAL A 153 5.11 -5.61 -7.06
N ASN A 154 3.99 -5.92 -6.40
CA ASN A 154 3.83 -5.66 -4.96
C ASN A 154 4.85 -6.42 -4.11
N ASP A 155 5.24 -7.63 -4.50
CA ASP A 155 6.26 -8.39 -3.75
C ASP A 155 7.62 -7.69 -3.85
N VAL A 156 7.94 -7.11 -5.02
CA VAL A 156 9.14 -6.29 -5.22
C VAL A 156 9.09 -5.03 -4.37
N LEU A 157 7.98 -4.30 -4.37
CA LEU A 157 7.82 -3.07 -3.59
C LEU A 157 7.94 -3.32 -2.07
N ILE A 158 7.38 -4.42 -1.56
CA ILE A 158 7.56 -4.83 -0.16
C ILE A 158 9.04 -5.11 0.12
N GLY A 159 9.74 -5.80 -0.77
CA GLY A 159 11.17 -6.08 -0.64
C GLY A 159 12.03 -4.81 -0.65
N VAL A 160 11.78 -3.90 -1.60
CA VAL A 160 12.45 -2.58 -1.67
C VAL A 160 12.20 -1.78 -0.39
N THR A 161 10.98 -1.81 0.16
CA THR A 161 10.69 -1.15 1.43
C THR A 161 11.42 -1.78 2.61
N ASN A 162 11.52 -3.13 2.70
CA ASN A 162 12.36 -3.78 3.73
C ASN A 162 13.82 -3.30 3.62
N ALA A 163 14.37 -3.27 2.41
CA ALA A 163 15.74 -2.86 2.15
C ALA A 163 15.98 -1.37 2.49
N GLY A 164 15.09 -0.48 2.03
CA GLY A 164 15.18 0.96 2.29
C GLY A 164 15.07 1.30 3.77
N LEU A 165 14.12 0.68 4.48
CA LEU A 165 14.00 0.85 5.93
C LEU A 165 15.20 0.27 6.68
N SER A 166 15.74 -0.86 6.23
CA SER A 166 16.95 -1.45 6.83
C SER A 166 18.14 -0.51 6.69
N ARG A 167 18.40 0.00 5.48
CA ARG A 167 19.48 0.97 5.24
C ARG A 167 19.35 2.20 6.14
N TYR A 168 18.16 2.79 6.21
CA TYR A 168 17.92 3.95 7.06
C TYR A 168 18.13 3.65 8.55
N TYR A 169 17.57 2.52 9.03
CA TYR A 169 17.68 2.10 10.42
C TYR A 169 19.14 1.90 10.83
N PHE A 170 19.89 1.13 10.03
CA PHE A 170 21.28 0.83 10.34
C PHE A 170 22.19 2.05 10.18
N ARG A 171 21.89 2.97 9.25
CA ARG A 171 22.60 4.26 9.19
C ARG A 171 22.39 5.07 10.47
N LYS A 172 21.14 5.30 10.88
CA LYS A 172 20.79 6.08 12.10
C LYS A 172 21.31 5.45 13.39
N THR A 173 21.45 4.13 13.44
CA THR A 173 21.88 3.41 14.65
C THR A 173 23.38 3.12 14.69
N SER A 174 24.09 3.15 13.55
CA SER A 174 25.54 2.96 13.50
C SER A 174 26.31 4.08 14.19
N ASP A 175 25.75 5.28 14.27
CA ASP A 175 26.31 6.39 15.07
C ASP A 175 26.36 6.08 16.58
N THR A 176 25.68 5.01 17.03
CA THR A 176 25.71 4.53 18.43
C THR A 176 26.53 3.25 18.60
N ASN A 177 27.84 3.29 18.31
CA ASN A 177 28.98 2.45 18.78
C ASN A 177 28.78 0.96 19.19
N ASN A 178 27.75 0.26 18.72
CA ASN A 178 27.47 -1.12 19.12
C ASN A 178 27.38 -2.04 17.89
N GLU A 179 28.50 -2.68 17.55
CA GLU A 179 28.58 -3.71 16.48
C GLU A 179 27.58 -4.87 16.67
N ARG A 180 27.13 -5.11 17.91
CA ARG A 180 26.08 -6.09 18.26
C ARG A 180 24.71 -5.80 17.65
N LYS A 181 24.43 -4.58 17.15
CA LYS A 181 23.13 -4.26 16.54
C LYS A 181 22.98 -4.75 15.09
N LYS A 182 24.07 -4.95 14.33
CA LYS A 182 24.01 -5.36 12.92
C LYS A 182 23.41 -6.76 12.71
N SER A 183 23.40 -7.59 13.74
CA SER A 183 22.85 -8.96 13.73
C SER A 183 21.42 -9.08 14.29
N GLN A 184 20.79 -7.99 14.73
CA GLN A 184 19.40 -8.03 15.20
C GLN A 184 18.43 -7.96 14.02
N ASN A 185 17.62 -9.01 13.87
CA ASN A 185 16.45 -9.03 12.99
C ASN A 185 15.27 -8.40 13.72
N ILE A 186 14.98 -7.13 13.43
CA ILE A 186 13.91 -6.39 14.08
C ILE A 186 12.65 -6.52 13.24
N ARG A 187 11.60 -7.07 13.82
CA ARG A 187 10.30 -7.16 13.17
C ARG A 187 9.46 -5.93 13.51
N VAL A 188 8.99 -5.25 12.47
CA VAL A 188 8.01 -4.15 12.57
C VAL A 188 6.75 -4.53 11.81
N ARG A 189 5.58 -4.18 12.32
CA ARG A 189 4.30 -4.45 11.68
C ARG A 189 3.78 -3.19 11.02
N SER A 190 3.28 -3.34 9.80
CA SER A 190 2.61 -2.28 9.05
C SER A 190 1.13 -2.57 8.87
N ALA A 191 0.31 -1.53 8.93
CA ALA A 191 -1.06 -1.58 8.44
C ALA A 191 -1.06 -1.47 6.91
N LEU A 192 -1.31 -2.59 6.22
CA LEU A 192 -1.51 -2.65 4.78
C LEU A 192 -2.99 -2.40 4.45
N LEU A 193 -3.25 -1.42 3.60
CA LEU A 193 -4.59 -1.10 3.11
C LEU A 193 -4.85 -1.84 1.79
N VAL A 194 -5.90 -2.64 1.75
CA VAL A 194 -6.24 -3.50 0.60
C VAL A 194 -7.63 -3.15 0.08
N ASN A 195 -7.73 -2.85 -1.21
CA ASN A 195 -9.02 -2.74 -1.88
C ASN A 195 -9.70 -4.12 -1.97
N ILE A 196 -10.89 -4.25 -1.39
CA ILE A 196 -11.65 -5.52 -1.38
C ILE A 196 -12.61 -5.66 -2.57
N ARG A 197 -12.70 -4.67 -3.46
CA ARG A 197 -13.57 -4.72 -4.65
C ARG A 197 -13.21 -5.91 -5.55
N ARG A 198 -14.24 -6.52 -6.12
CA ARG A 198 -14.10 -7.70 -7.01
C ARG A 198 -13.41 -7.37 -8.33
N THR A 199 -13.59 -6.16 -8.87
CA THR A 199 -13.06 -5.68 -10.16
C THR A 199 -12.20 -4.43 -9.94
N PRO A 200 -10.87 -4.52 -9.96
CA PRO A 200 -9.98 -3.38 -9.72
C PRO A 200 -9.61 -2.57 -10.99
N GLY A 201 -10.38 -2.66 -12.08
CA GLY A 201 -10.05 -2.03 -13.38
C GLY A 201 -10.97 -0.88 -13.81
N LEU A 202 -10.61 -0.17 -14.89
CA LEU A 202 -11.31 1.03 -15.40
C LEU A 202 -12.81 0.81 -15.67
N HIS A 203 -13.22 -0.36 -16.16
CA HIS A 203 -14.63 -0.68 -16.39
C HIS A 203 -15.45 -0.56 -15.09
N ALA A 204 -14.87 -0.96 -13.96
CA ALA A 204 -15.48 -0.75 -12.65
C ALA A 204 -15.43 0.70 -12.18
N LEU A 205 -14.49 1.53 -12.67
CA LEU A 205 -14.39 2.95 -12.31
C LEU A 205 -15.49 3.77 -13.00
N ALA A 206 -15.69 3.55 -14.30
CA ALA A 206 -16.80 4.14 -15.05
C ALA A 206 -18.15 3.65 -14.52
N GLU A 207 -18.29 2.34 -14.25
CA GLU A 207 -19.48 1.75 -13.63
C GLU A 207 -19.77 2.28 -12.22
N MET A 208 -18.75 2.64 -11.43
CA MET A 208 -18.92 3.17 -10.06
C MET A 208 -19.56 4.56 -10.03
N MET A 209 -19.36 5.36 -11.08
CA MET A 209 -19.95 6.70 -11.18
C MET A 209 -21.34 6.67 -11.84
N ASP A 210 -21.67 5.58 -12.52
CA ASP A 210 -22.94 5.39 -13.22
C ASP A 210 -24.00 4.82 -12.25
N SER A 211 -24.60 5.70 -11.44
CA SER A 211 -25.54 5.36 -10.35
C SER A 211 -26.87 4.75 -10.82
N ILE A 212 -27.14 4.74 -12.13
CA ILE A 212 -28.42 4.39 -12.75
C ILE A 212 -28.56 2.87 -12.98
N LYS A 213 -27.46 2.13 -13.04
CA LYS A 213 -27.48 0.67 -13.23
C LYS A 213 -27.16 -0.01 -11.90
N ASN A 214 -27.85 -1.10 -11.59
CA ASN A 214 -27.57 -2.02 -10.47
C ASN A 214 -26.19 -2.70 -10.64
N ASN A 215 -25.12 -1.91 -10.63
CA ASN A 215 -23.78 -2.31 -11.00
C ASN A 215 -23.05 -2.94 -9.81
N ARG A 216 -22.14 -3.86 -10.12
CA ARG A 216 -21.39 -4.65 -9.13
C ARG A 216 -20.32 -3.82 -8.39
N ALA A 217 -19.97 -2.63 -8.89
CA ALA A 217 -18.92 -1.77 -8.36
C ALA A 217 -19.53 -0.58 -7.60
N LYS A 218 -19.16 -0.41 -6.32
CA LYS A 218 -19.69 0.63 -5.43
C LYS A 218 -18.65 1.73 -5.15
N TRP A 219 -19.05 2.98 -5.34
CA TRP A 219 -18.34 4.16 -4.85
C TRP A 219 -18.27 4.16 -3.31
N GLY A 220 -17.19 4.70 -2.74
CA GLY A 220 -17.04 4.91 -1.30
C GLY A 220 -15.89 4.12 -0.67
N ASN A 221 -15.96 3.86 0.64
CA ASN A 221 -14.89 3.18 1.37
C ASN A 221 -15.08 1.65 1.35
N LEU A 222 -14.29 0.95 0.54
CA LEU A 222 -14.20 -0.52 0.49
C LEU A 222 -12.73 -0.93 0.66
N ILE A 223 -12.21 -0.70 1.86
CA ILE A 223 -10.86 -1.05 2.27
C ILE A 223 -10.91 -2.08 3.38
N GLY A 224 -10.11 -3.14 3.25
CA GLY A 224 -9.74 -4.05 4.32
C GLY A 224 -8.34 -3.75 4.83
N TYR A 225 -8.11 -3.99 6.12
CA TYR A 225 -6.79 -3.89 6.75
C TYR A 225 -6.14 -5.25 6.85
N MET A 226 -4.83 -5.28 6.66
CA MET A 226 -3.99 -6.47 6.82
C MET A 226 -2.71 -6.08 7.53
N ILE A 227 -2.31 -6.82 8.56
CA ILE A 227 -1.06 -6.56 9.27
C ILE A 227 0.09 -7.21 8.53
N LEU A 228 0.93 -6.41 7.88
CA LEU A 228 2.07 -6.88 7.10
C LEU A 228 3.38 -6.76 7.90
N PRO A 229 4.07 -7.87 8.23
CA PRO A 229 5.35 -7.81 8.91
C PRO A 229 6.49 -7.42 7.96
N PHE A 230 7.24 -6.39 8.32
CA PHE A 230 8.52 -6.01 7.74
C PHE A 230 9.66 -6.45 8.66
N HIS A 231 10.79 -6.80 8.07
CA HIS A 231 11.96 -7.26 8.80
C HIS A 231 13.11 -6.33 8.46
N ILE A 232 13.60 -5.65 9.49
CA ILE A 232 14.72 -4.74 9.44
C ILE A 232 15.97 -5.57 9.74
N ALA A 233 16.75 -5.84 8.69
CA ALA A 233 17.96 -6.64 8.74
C ALA A 233 18.87 -6.26 7.57
N MET A 234 20.19 -6.37 7.76
CA MET A 234 21.14 -6.30 6.65
C MET A 234 21.30 -7.68 6.02
N HIS A 235 21.35 -7.73 4.69
CA HIS A 235 21.61 -8.94 3.93
C HIS A 235 22.76 -8.72 2.96
N ASP A 236 23.66 -9.70 2.86
CA ASP A 236 24.75 -9.67 1.88
C ASP A 236 24.22 -9.80 0.44
N ASP A 237 23.18 -10.62 0.25
CA ASP A 237 22.45 -10.73 -1.02
C ASP A 237 21.23 -9.79 -1.03
N PRO A 238 21.21 -8.71 -1.84
CA PRO A 238 20.07 -7.81 -1.94
C PRO A 238 18.77 -8.50 -2.39
N LEU A 239 18.86 -9.61 -3.12
CA LEU A 239 17.68 -10.35 -3.57
C LEU A 239 16.95 -11.04 -2.42
N GLU A 240 17.58 -11.19 -1.25
CA GLU A 240 16.94 -11.77 -0.08
C GLU A 240 15.76 -10.94 0.41
N TYR A 241 15.84 -9.61 0.31
CA TYR A 241 14.71 -8.72 0.58
C TYR A 241 13.50 -9.03 -0.31
N ILE A 242 13.73 -9.36 -1.58
CA ILE A 242 12.66 -9.74 -2.52
C ILE A 242 12.10 -11.12 -2.18
N ARG A 243 12.95 -12.10 -1.84
CA ARG A 243 12.49 -13.43 -1.42
C ARG A 243 11.66 -13.37 -0.15
N GLN A 244 12.06 -12.53 0.80
CA GLN A 244 11.32 -12.31 2.04
C GLN A 244 10.01 -11.58 1.78
N GLY A 245 10.03 -10.50 0.99
CA GLY A 245 8.82 -9.77 0.57
C GLY A 245 7.80 -10.70 -0.10
N LYS A 246 8.26 -11.57 -1.01
CA LYS A 246 7.45 -12.60 -1.65
C LYS A 246 6.84 -13.58 -0.65
N ARG A 247 7.64 -14.15 0.26
CA ARG A 247 7.17 -15.09 1.30
C ARG A 247 6.10 -14.45 2.18
N THR A 248 6.35 -13.24 2.67
CA THR A 248 5.41 -12.48 3.49
C THR A 248 4.11 -12.19 2.76
N ALA A 249 4.19 -11.67 1.53
CA ALA A 249 3.01 -11.34 0.74
C ALA A 249 2.19 -12.58 0.39
N GLN A 250 2.84 -13.69 0.00
CA GLN A 250 2.15 -14.94 -0.31
C GLN A 250 1.45 -15.54 0.91
N ARG A 251 2.11 -15.56 2.08
CA ARG A 251 1.51 -16.04 3.33
C ARG A 251 0.28 -15.23 3.72
N LYS A 252 0.34 -13.91 3.55
CA LYS A 252 -0.77 -13.00 3.87
C LYS A 252 -1.90 -13.03 2.84
N LYS A 253 -1.59 -13.26 1.56
CA LYS A 253 -2.60 -13.53 0.51
C LYS A 253 -3.32 -14.86 0.73
N ALA A 254 -2.73 -15.81 1.46
CA ALA A 254 -3.34 -17.09 1.84
C ALA A 254 -4.21 -17.00 3.11
N SER A 255 -4.83 -15.84 3.34
CA SER A 255 -5.69 -15.54 4.49
C SER A 255 -6.81 -14.60 4.07
N LEU A 256 -7.96 -14.68 4.73
CA LEU A 256 -9.09 -13.79 4.51
C LEU A 256 -9.07 -12.55 5.45
N GLU A 257 -7.93 -12.22 6.06
CA GLU A 257 -7.74 -11.11 7.01
C GLU A 257 -8.37 -9.80 6.51
N ALA A 258 -8.03 -9.33 5.30
CA ALA A 258 -8.56 -8.08 4.76
C ALA A 258 -10.08 -8.10 4.52
N VAL A 259 -10.64 -9.26 4.16
CA VAL A 259 -12.10 -9.41 4.01
C VAL A 259 -12.77 -9.38 5.39
N PHE A 260 -12.20 -10.10 6.36
CA PHE A 260 -12.69 -10.12 7.73
C PHE A 260 -12.68 -8.73 8.35
N THR A 261 -11.57 -7.98 8.25
CA THR A 261 -11.44 -6.66 8.89
C THR A 261 -12.44 -5.63 8.35
N TYR A 262 -12.77 -5.69 7.06
CA TYR A 262 -13.84 -4.87 6.50
C TYR A 262 -15.22 -5.24 7.07
N TRP A 263 -15.56 -6.53 7.04
CA TRP A 263 -16.86 -7.01 7.51
C TRP A 263 -17.04 -6.77 9.02
N SER A 264 -16.01 -7.03 9.82
CA SER A 264 -16.04 -6.80 11.26
C SER A 264 -16.15 -5.32 11.60
N GLY A 265 -15.44 -4.44 10.88
CA GLY A 265 -15.60 -2.99 11.02
C GLY A 265 -17.06 -2.55 10.78
N ASN A 266 -17.67 -2.99 9.67
CA ASN A 266 -19.08 -2.70 9.37
C ASN A 266 -20.04 -3.26 10.43
N LEU A 267 -19.78 -4.46 10.94
CA LEU A 267 -20.58 -5.06 12.00
C LEU A 267 -20.48 -4.25 13.30
N ILE A 268 -19.28 -3.84 13.69
CA ILE A 268 -19.04 -3.02 14.88
C ILE A 268 -19.75 -1.67 14.77
N VAL A 269 -19.71 -1.03 13.60
CA VAL A 269 -20.46 0.20 13.35
C VAL A 269 -21.96 -0.01 13.56
N LYS A 270 -22.52 -1.11 13.06
CA LYS A 270 -23.96 -1.41 13.19
C LYS A 270 -24.38 -1.74 14.61
N LEU A 271 -23.54 -2.46 15.36
CA LEU A 271 -23.88 -2.94 16.70
C LEU A 271 -23.52 -1.95 17.82
N PHE A 272 -22.38 -1.26 17.69
CA PHE A 272 -21.78 -0.45 18.75
C PHE A 272 -21.52 1.01 18.34
N GLY A 273 -21.84 1.36 17.08
CA GLY A 273 -21.70 2.72 16.55
C GLY A 273 -20.28 3.06 16.06
N MET A 274 -20.18 4.23 15.41
CA MET A 274 -18.94 4.70 14.78
C MET A 274 -17.79 4.93 15.77
N LYS A 275 -18.09 5.34 17.01
CA LYS A 275 -17.06 5.58 18.04
C LYS A 275 -16.31 4.29 18.40
N ALA A 276 -17.01 3.16 18.50
CA ALA A 276 -16.39 1.87 18.79
C ALA A 276 -15.50 1.39 17.63
N ALA A 277 -15.97 1.53 16.39
CA ALA A 277 -15.17 1.20 15.21
C ALA A 277 -13.92 2.09 15.08
N ALA A 278 -14.05 3.38 15.39
CA ALA A 278 -12.93 4.32 15.42
C ALA A 278 -11.91 3.94 16.50
N ALA A 279 -12.34 3.57 17.70
CA ALA A 279 -11.46 3.11 18.77
C ALA A 279 -10.67 1.84 18.39
N LEU A 280 -11.33 0.87 17.74
CA LEU A 280 -10.67 -0.33 17.22
C LEU A 280 -9.58 0.02 16.19
N CYS A 281 -9.91 0.87 15.21
CA CYS A 281 -8.95 1.30 14.19
C CYS A 281 -7.79 2.09 14.81
N TYR A 282 -8.10 2.99 15.75
CA TYR A 282 -7.12 3.79 16.46
C TYR A 282 -6.13 2.92 17.25
N GLY A 283 -6.64 1.93 18.00
CA GLY A 283 -5.80 0.96 18.71
C GLY A 283 -4.90 0.15 17.76
N MET A 284 -5.44 -0.30 16.63
CA MET A 284 -4.67 -1.01 15.60
C MET A 284 -3.52 -0.16 15.06
N PHE A 285 -3.78 1.08 14.65
CA PHE A 285 -2.74 1.97 14.13
C PHE A 285 -1.72 2.36 15.22
N THR A 286 -2.16 2.62 16.45
CA THR A 286 -1.25 3.01 17.54
C THR A 286 -0.28 1.88 17.93
N ASN A 287 -0.72 0.63 17.73
CA ASN A 287 0.06 -0.56 18.07
C ASN A 287 0.93 -1.09 16.92
N THR A 288 0.78 -0.56 15.70
CA THR A 288 1.65 -0.83 14.56
C THR A 288 2.66 0.29 14.33
N THR A 289 3.71 0.00 13.55
CA THR A 289 4.81 0.95 13.32
C THR A 289 4.52 1.96 12.22
N MET A 290 3.91 1.52 11.11
CA MET A 290 3.74 2.35 9.90
C MET A 290 2.56 1.90 9.04
N SER A 291 2.09 2.76 8.12
CA SER A 291 1.13 2.38 7.09
C SER A 291 1.83 2.13 5.75
N PHE A 292 1.33 1.16 4.98
CA PHE A 292 1.80 0.87 3.64
C PHE A 292 0.61 0.76 2.69
N SER A 293 0.70 1.35 1.50
CA SER A 293 -0.21 1.02 0.40
C SER A 293 0.46 1.11 -0.96
N SER A 294 -0.13 0.42 -1.93
CA SER A 294 0.30 0.48 -3.33
C SER A 294 -0.92 0.48 -4.24
N MET A 295 -0.94 1.37 -5.22
CA MET A 295 -2.03 1.53 -6.16
C MET A 295 -1.49 1.62 -7.59
N VAL A 296 -2.25 1.01 -8.50
CA VAL A 296 -1.99 1.06 -9.94
C VAL A 296 -2.74 2.26 -10.51
N GLY A 297 -2.03 3.15 -11.17
CA GLY A 297 -2.61 4.29 -11.90
C GLY A 297 -2.63 4.09 -13.42
N PRO A 298 -2.95 5.16 -14.17
CA PRO A 298 -3.03 5.15 -15.64
C PRO A 298 -1.78 4.56 -16.29
N ALA A 299 -1.99 3.73 -17.32
CA ALA A 299 -0.91 3.15 -18.11
C ALA A 299 -0.39 4.12 -19.18
N GLU A 300 -1.22 5.10 -19.55
CA GLU A 300 -0.94 6.10 -20.57
C GLU A 300 -0.83 7.51 -19.96
N LYS A 301 -0.32 8.45 -20.77
CA LYS A 301 -0.27 9.86 -20.40
C LYS A 301 -1.67 10.42 -20.39
N VAL A 302 -1.98 11.19 -19.35
CA VAL A 302 -3.28 11.84 -19.19
C VAL A 302 -3.13 13.34 -19.08
N GLU A 303 -4.16 14.06 -19.48
CA GLU A 303 -4.24 15.51 -19.41
C GLU A 303 -5.41 15.94 -18.53
N PHE A 304 -5.22 17.02 -17.79
CA PHE A 304 -6.25 17.67 -17.00
C PHE A 304 -6.50 19.06 -17.61
N TYR A 305 -7.66 19.25 -18.24
CA TYR A 305 -8.01 20.50 -18.92
C TYR A 305 -6.94 21.02 -19.90
N GLY A 306 -6.36 20.12 -20.71
CA GLY A 306 -5.29 20.45 -21.67
C GLY A 306 -3.88 20.56 -21.08
N HIS A 307 -3.72 20.33 -19.77
CA HIS A 307 -2.41 20.30 -19.12
C HIS A 307 -1.95 18.85 -18.89
N PRO A 308 -0.82 18.41 -19.48
CA PRO A 308 -0.29 17.07 -19.26
C PRO A 308 0.08 16.81 -17.79
N ILE A 309 -0.44 15.72 -17.23
CA ILE A 309 -0.03 15.23 -15.92
C ILE A 309 1.29 14.47 -16.05
N VAL A 310 2.29 14.88 -15.28
CA VAL A 310 3.62 14.23 -15.26
C VAL A 310 3.76 13.18 -14.15
N TYR A 311 3.05 13.33 -13.03
CA TYR A 311 3.00 12.33 -11.96
C TYR A 311 1.73 12.47 -11.10
N ILE A 312 1.42 11.41 -10.35
CA ILE A 312 0.35 11.38 -9.34
C ILE A 312 0.99 10.90 -8.02
N ALA A 313 0.84 11.67 -6.94
CA ALA A 313 1.50 11.41 -5.65
C ALA A 313 0.49 11.45 -4.47
N PRO A 314 -0.36 10.43 -4.30
CA PRO A 314 -1.38 10.40 -3.26
C PRO A 314 -0.76 10.09 -1.89
N SER A 315 -1.30 10.71 -0.85
CA SER A 315 -1.00 10.36 0.54
C SER A 315 -2.13 10.74 1.49
N VAL A 316 -2.00 10.33 2.76
CA VAL A 316 -2.98 10.56 3.83
C VAL A 316 -2.28 11.05 5.09
N TYR A 317 -3.02 11.71 5.96
CA TYR A 317 -2.58 12.15 7.29
C TYR A 317 -3.76 12.09 8.28
N GLY A 318 -3.47 12.22 9.58
CA GLY A 318 -4.47 12.19 10.64
C GLY A 318 -4.68 10.83 11.31
N HIS A 319 -3.87 9.81 10.97
CA HIS A 319 -3.80 8.55 11.72
C HIS A 319 -2.50 8.50 12.57
N PRO A 320 -2.43 7.69 13.64
CA PRO A 320 -1.36 7.74 14.64
C PRO A 320 -0.09 6.99 14.19
N HIS A 321 0.42 7.30 12.98
CA HIS A 321 1.73 6.82 12.52
C HIS A 321 2.65 7.99 12.21
N ALA A 322 3.93 7.83 12.55
CA ALA A 322 4.97 8.79 12.19
C ALA A 322 5.45 8.61 10.74
N LEU A 323 5.30 7.42 10.16
CA LEU A 323 5.70 7.10 8.79
C LEU A 323 4.55 6.41 8.05
N THR A 324 4.28 6.87 6.83
CA THR A 324 3.37 6.21 5.90
C THR A 324 3.97 6.19 4.51
N ILE A 325 3.89 5.04 3.87
CA ILE A 325 4.55 4.74 2.61
C ILE A 325 3.49 4.41 1.56
N HIS A 326 3.51 5.12 0.45
CA HIS A 326 2.66 4.84 -0.70
C HIS A 326 3.49 4.63 -1.96
N TYR A 327 3.06 3.68 -2.78
CA TYR A 327 3.52 3.55 -4.15
C TYR A 327 2.36 3.79 -5.11
N GLN A 328 2.52 4.72 -6.03
CA GLN A 328 1.54 5.01 -7.07
C GLN A 328 2.20 4.85 -8.44
N SER A 329 1.73 3.92 -9.26
CA SER A 329 2.22 3.83 -10.64
C SER A 329 1.54 4.87 -11.53
N TYR A 330 2.28 5.40 -12.50
CA TYR A 330 1.78 6.25 -13.57
C TYR A 330 2.67 6.08 -14.79
N THR A 331 2.12 5.65 -15.93
CA THR A 331 2.88 5.33 -17.14
C THR A 331 3.98 4.28 -16.86
N ASN A 332 5.24 4.59 -17.16
CA ASN A 332 6.42 3.75 -16.89
C ASN A 332 7.17 4.15 -15.61
N SER A 333 6.52 4.87 -14.70
CA SER A 333 7.12 5.26 -13.42
C SER A 333 6.28 4.82 -12.22
N ILE A 334 6.94 4.74 -11.07
CA ILE A 334 6.30 4.57 -9.77
C ILE A 334 6.71 5.75 -8.89
N LYS A 335 5.74 6.48 -8.37
CA LYS A 335 5.97 7.49 -7.35
C LYS A 335 5.95 6.82 -5.96
N LEU A 336 7.09 6.82 -5.30
CA LEU A 336 7.22 6.54 -3.87
C LEU A 336 6.88 7.84 -3.13
N VAL A 337 5.84 7.82 -2.29
CA VAL A 337 5.40 8.97 -1.49
C VAL A 337 5.48 8.60 -0.02
N LEU A 338 6.15 9.45 0.76
CA LEU A 338 6.23 9.32 2.21
C LEU A 338 5.46 10.46 2.86
N ALA A 339 4.55 10.14 3.78
CA ALA A 339 4.08 11.07 4.78
C ALA A 339 4.81 10.80 6.09
N VAL A 340 5.60 11.77 6.53
CA VAL A 340 6.41 11.66 7.74
C VAL A 340 6.04 12.71 8.78
N ASP A 341 6.16 12.36 10.05
CA ASP A 341 6.23 13.34 11.12
C ASP A 341 7.48 14.20 10.95
N ASP A 342 7.29 15.51 10.83
CA ASP A 342 8.35 16.43 10.43
C ASP A 342 9.50 16.49 11.45
N ALA A 343 9.16 16.42 12.74
CA ALA A 343 10.12 16.46 13.83
C ALA A 343 10.92 15.14 13.95
N GLN A 344 10.27 14.00 13.69
CA GLN A 344 10.89 12.68 13.81
C GLN A 344 11.77 12.31 12.60
N PHE A 345 11.45 12.81 11.40
CA PHE A 345 12.16 12.51 10.16
C PHE A 345 12.70 13.77 9.46
N PRO A 346 13.62 14.51 10.09
CA PRO A 346 14.22 15.70 9.46
C PRO A 346 14.96 15.35 8.16
N ASP A 347 15.50 14.14 8.07
CA ASP A 347 16.24 13.55 6.95
C ASP A 347 15.37 12.69 6.01
N SER A 348 14.08 13.00 5.91
CA SER A 348 13.12 12.28 5.05
C SER A 348 13.51 12.15 3.57
N HIS A 349 14.29 13.09 3.03
CA HIS A 349 14.84 12.96 1.68
C HIS A 349 15.89 11.85 1.58
N GLN A 350 16.74 11.67 2.60
CA GLN A 350 17.70 10.57 2.64
C GLN A 350 17.00 9.21 2.77
N LEU A 351 15.87 9.16 3.48
CA LEU A 351 15.02 7.97 3.50
C LEU A 351 14.50 7.64 2.09
N LEU A 352 14.13 8.63 1.27
CA LEU A 352 13.79 8.38 -0.14
C LEU A 352 15.01 7.90 -0.95
N ASP A 353 16.19 8.48 -0.71
CA ASP A 353 17.45 8.04 -1.34
C ASP A 353 17.71 6.55 -1.04
N ASP A 354 17.50 6.10 0.19
CA ASP A 354 17.69 4.69 0.57
C ASP A 354 16.77 3.72 -0.16
N PHE A 355 15.54 4.12 -0.46
CA PHE A 355 14.61 3.29 -1.19
C PHE A 355 15.02 3.19 -2.66
N ALA A 356 15.41 4.32 -3.27
CA ALA A 356 15.90 4.34 -4.64
C ALA A 356 17.20 3.53 -4.80
N GLU A 357 18.13 3.71 -3.86
CA GLU A 357 19.40 2.99 -3.85
C GLU A 357 19.20 1.50 -3.61
N SER A 358 18.30 1.13 -2.70
CA SER A 358 17.90 -0.28 -2.51
C SER A 358 17.38 -0.91 -3.79
N LEU A 359 16.50 -0.24 -4.53
CA LEU A 359 16.00 -0.74 -5.81
C LEU A 359 17.15 -0.90 -6.83
N ARG A 360 18.07 0.07 -6.90
CA ARG A 360 19.24 0.03 -7.78
C ARG A 360 20.11 -1.19 -7.50
N LEU A 361 20.46 -1.44 -6.24
CA LEU A 361 21.27 -2.58 -5.81
C LEU A 361 20.58 -3.92 -6.08
N ILE A 362 19.27 -4.01 -5.80
CA ILE A 362 18.46 -5.20 -6.09
C ILE A 362 18.42 -5.47 -7.59
N ARG A 363 18.23 -4.45 -8.42
CA ARG A 363 18.21 -4.57 -9.89
C ARG A 363 19.56 -5.02 -10.42
N GLN A 364 20.66 -4.49 -9.88
CA GLN A 364 22.02 -4.93 -10.23
C GLN A 364 22.25 -6.40 -9.87
N ALA A 365 21.91 -6.83 -8.66
CA ALA A 365 22.01 -8.23 -8.23
C ALA A 365 21.11 -9.17 -9.06
N ALA A 366 19.97 -8.69 -9.56
CA ALA A 366 19.10 -9.46 -10.43
C ALA A 366 19.66 -9.61 -11.86
N SER A 367 20.50 -8.68 -12.31
CA SER A 367 21.10 -8.71 -13.65
C SER A 367 22.31 -9.63 -13.79
N THR A 368 22.93 -10.02 -12.68
CA THR A 368 24.12 -10.90 -12.66
C THR A 368 23.76 -12.39 -12.60
N ARG A 369 22.48 -12.75 -12.79
CA ARG A 369 21.95 -14.11 -12.65
C ARG A 369 21.43 -14.71 -13.94
#